data_AF-A0A6V8LAQ8-F1
#
_entry.id   AF-A0A6V8LAQ8-F1
#
_cell.length_a   1.000
_cell.length_b   1.000
_cell.length_c   1.000
_cell.angle_alpha   90.00
_cell.angle_beta   90.00
_cell.angle_gamma   90.00
#
_symmetry.space_group_name_H-M   'P 1'
#
loop_
_entity.id
_entity.type
_entity.pdbx_description
1 polymer ?
#
loop_
_entity_poly.entity_id
_entity_poly.type
_entity_poly.pdbx_seq_one_letter_code
_entity_poly.pdbx_strand_id
1 'polypeptide(L)'
;MVPYRARLSASLTDQKVAEAMHDDFVAAFFGRLATEVSPDQPELRASLAASQVIGLAVSRYLVEEPTLVACSREELIRMLGRTIQHYLTADLAPAAA
;
A
#
# COMPACT_ATOMS: atom_id res chain seq x y z
N MET A 1 6.47 -9.65 19.46
CA MET A 1 6.06 -8.99 18.20
C MET A 1 7.29 -8.99 17.29
N VAL A 2 7.23 -9.62 16.11
CA VAL A 2 8.37 -9.63 15.17
C VAL A 2 8.56 -8.22 14.61
N PRO A 3 9.79 -7.66 14.53
CA PRO A 3 10.01 -6.32 13.99
C PRO A 3 9.53 -6.21 12.53
N TYR A 4 8.92 -5.08 12.16
CA TYR A 4 8.26 -4.86 10.87
C TYR A 4 9.14 -5.25 9.66
N ARG A 5 10.44 -4.89 9.71
CA ARG A 5 11.42 -5.25 8.67
C ARG A 5 11.57 -6.76 8.49
N ALA A 6 11.60 -7.54 9.58
CA ALA A 6 11.75 -8.98 9.50
C ALA A 6 10.50 -9.67 8.90
N ARG A 7 9.30 -9.15 9.17
CA ARG A 7 8.07 -9.60 8.48
C ARG A 7 8.12 -9.29 6.99
N LEU A 8 8.54 -8.07 6.63
CA LEU A 8 8.65 -7.62 5.25
C LEU A 8 9.72 -8.39 4.44
N SER A 9 10.83 -8.77 5.06
CA SER A 9 11.82 -9.63 4.39
C SER A 9 11.27 -11.04 4.17
N ALA A 10 10.61 -11.62 5.16
CA ALA A 10 10.05 -12.97 5.06
C ALA A 10 8.94 -13.06 3.98
N SER A 11 8.16 -12.01 3.76
CA SER A 11 7.16 -11.99 2.67
C SER A 11 7.76 -12.10 1.27
N LEU A 12 9.05 -11.84 1.06
CA LEU A 12 9.67 -12.01 -0.25
C LEU A 12 9.96 -13.47 -0.59
N THR A 13 10.05 -14.33 0.41
CA THR A 13 10.45 -15.74 0.25
C THR A 13 9.38 -16.72 0.69
N ASP A 14 8.40 -16.26 1.47
CA ASP A 14 7.28 -17.06 1.97
C ASP A 14 5.95 -16.44 1.56
N GLN A 15 5.25 -17.13 0.67
CA GLN A 15 3.95 -16.71 0.14
C GLN A 15 2.89 -16.56 1.23
N LYS A 16 2.91 -17.37 2.29
CA LYS A 16 1.94 -17.25 3.40
C LYS A 16 2.19 -15.99 4.22
N VAL A 17 3.46 -15.59 4.37
CA VAL A 17 3.82 -14.34 5.03
C VAL A 17 3.44 -13.14 4.15
N ALA A 18 3.58 -13.28 2.83
CA ALA A 18 3.13 -12.28 1.86
C ALA A 18 1.61 -12.07 1.92
N GLU A 19 0.84 -13.16 1.89
CA GLU A 19 -0.62 -13.15 2.00
C GLU A 19 -1.07 -12.55 3.34
N ALA A 20 -0.48 -12.96 4.46
CA ALA A 20 -0.81 -12.39 5.76
C ALA A 20 -0.48 -10.88 5.85
N MET A 21 0.64 -10.43 5.29
CA MET A 21 0.96 -8.99 5.22
C MET A 21 0.03 -8.22 4.29
N HIS A 22 -0.35 -8.82 3.16
CA HIS A 22 -1.31 -8.26 2.23
C HIS A 22 -2.69 -8.13 2.88
N ASP A 23 -3.19 -9.18 3.51
CA ASP A 23 -4.50 -9.20 4.17
C ASP A 23 -4.56 -8.20 5.34
N ASP A 24 -3.48 -8.13 6.15
CA ASP A 24 -3.34 -7.13 7.22
C ASP A 24 -3.41 -5.69 6.69
N PHE A 25 -2.89 -5.40 5.50
CA PHE A 25 -2.87 -4.04 4.92
C PHE A 25 -4.11 -3.72 4.08
N VAL A 26 -4.52 -4.64 3.22
CA VAL A 26 -5.64 -4.46 2.28
C VAL A 26 -6.96 -4.60 3.02
N ALA A 27 -7.18 -5.68 3.77
CA ALA A 27 -8.47 -5.91 4.40
C ALA A 27 -8.70 -4.99 5.61
N ALA A 28 -7.65 -4.71 6.41
CA ALA A 28 -7.82 -3.94 7.64
C ALA A 28 -7.80 -2.41 7.46
N PHE A 29 -7.00 -1.87 6.52
CA PHE A 29 -6.89 -0.41 6.34
C PHE A 29 -7.66 0.11 5.13
N PHE A 30 -7.51 -0.52 3.97
CA PHE A 30 -8.05 0.02 2.72
C PHE A 30 -9.41 -0.57 2.32
N GLY A 31 -9.74 -1.79 2.72
CA GLY A 31 -10.99 -2.45 2.36
C GLY A 31 -12.20 -1.67 2.84
N ARG A 32 -12.29 -1.39 4.14
CA ARG A 32 -13.38 -0.59 4.71
C ARG A 32 -13.42 0.83 4.14
N LEU A 33 -12.25 1.47 4.03
CA LEU A 33 -12.14 2.83 3.49
C LEU A 33 -12.65 2.88 2.05
N ALA A 34 -12.23 1.94 1.22
CA ALA A 34 -12.64 1.86 -0.18
C ALA A 34 -14.14 1.56 -0.31
N THR A 35 -14.73 0.70 0.51
CA THR A 35 -16.19 0.49 0.52
C THR A 35 -16.96 1.78 0.83
N GLU A 36 -16.44 2.63 1.72
CA GLU A 36 -17.13 3.86 2.14
C GLU A 36 -16.95 5.03 1.13
N VAL A 37 -15.80 5.12 0.44
CA VAL A 37 -15.45 6.31 -0.36
C VAL A 37 -15.31 6.06 -1.86
N SER A 38 -15.26 4.80 -2.30
CA SER A 38 -15.03 4.50 -3.72
C SER A 38 -16.31 4.61 -4.54
N PRO A 39 -16.26 5.21 -5.74
CA PRO A 39 -17.42 5.29 -6.61
C PRO A 39 -17.79 3.94 -7.26
N ASP A 40 -16.82 3.03 -7.40
CA ASP A 40 -16.94 1.71 -8.03
C ASP A 40 -15.76 0.81 -7.64
N GLN A 41 -15.87 -0.51 -7.85
CA GLN A 41 -14.77 -1.49 -7.71
C GLN A 41 -13.90 -1.32 -6.43
N PRO A 42 -14.50 -1.32 -5.23
CA PRO A 42 -13.78 -0.99 -3.99
C PRO A 42 -12.61 -1.93 -3.71
N GLU A 43 -12.70 -3.21 -4.06
CA GLU A 43 -11.61 -4.18 -3.87
C GLU A 43 -10.39 -3.87 -4.74
N LEU A 44 -10.61 -3.53 -6.02
CA LEU A 44 -9.54 -3.13 -6.94
C LEU A 44 -8.85 -1.85 -6.45
N ARG A 45 -9.63 -0.86 -6.05
CA ARG A 45 -9.13 0.44 -5.56
C ARG A 45 -8.35 0.30 -4.26
N ALA A 46 -8.85 -0.53 -3.33
CA ALA A 46 -8.12 -0.87 -2.11
C ALA A 46 -6.79 -1.55 -2.43
N SER A 47 -6.77 -2.46 -3.41
CA SER A 47 -5.57 -3.17 -3.84
C SER A 47 -4.53 -2.23 -4.47
N LEU A 48 -4.97 -1.30 -5.32
CA LEU A 48 -4.11 -0.26 -5.90
C LEU A 48 -3.51 0.67 -4.82
N ALA A 49 -4.34 1.15 -3.89
CA ALA A 49 -3.88 1.98 -2.78
C ALA A 49 -2.85 1.24 -1.89
N ALA A 50 -3.13 -0.01 -1.54
CA ALA A 50 -2.22 -0.82 -0.74
C ALA A 50 -0.89 -1.10 -1.45
N SER A 51 -0.91 -1.34 -2.77
CA SER A 51 0.30 -1.58 -3.56
C SER A 51 1.32 -0.43 -3.44
N GLN A 52 0.85 0.82 -3.37
CA GLN A 52 1.72 1.99 -3.20
C GLN A 52 2.39 2.03 -1.83
N VAL A 53 1.64 1.68 -0.79
CA VAL A 53 2.17 1.66 0.59
C VAL A 53 3.16 0.53 0.77
N ILE A 54 2.86 -0.66 0.24
CA ILE A 54 3.74 -1.83 0.28
C ILE A 54 5.03 -1.54 -0.50
N GLY A 55 4.93 -1.00 -1.72
CA GLY A 55 6.08 -0.62 -2.53
C GLY A 55 6.99 0.38 -1.82
N LEU A 56 6.41 1.43 -1.23
CA LEU A 56 7.16 2.39 -0.41
C LEU A 56 7.83 1.72 0.80
N ALA A 57 7.14 0.82 1.48
CA ALA A 57 7.69 0.12 2.64
C ALA A 57 8.90 -0.76 2.25
N VAL A 58 8.79 -1.51 1.14
CA VAL A 58 9.89 -2.30 0.59
C VAL A 58 11.07 -1.38 0.23
N SER A 59 10.83 -0.33 -0.55
CA SER A 59 11.90 0.56 -0.98
C SER A 59 12.57 1.30 0.18
N ARG A 60 11.82 1.72 1.19
CA ARG A 60 12.36 2.50 2.32
C ARG A 60 13.00 1.65 3.42
N TYR A 61 12.41 0.51 3.78
CA TYR A 61 12.84 -0.28 4.94
C TYR A 61 13.64 -1.53 4.59
N LEU A 62 13.54 -2.03 3.36
CA LEU A 62 14.26 -3.23 2.94
C LEU A 62 15.38 -2.92 1.96
N VAL A 63 15.08 -2.18 0.91
CA VAL A 63 16.09 -1.72 -0.06
C VAL A 63 16.92 -0.58 0.53
N GLU A 64 16.35 0.17 1.50
CA GLU A 64 16.97 1.34 2.12
C GLU A 64 17.39 2.37 1.07
N GLU A 65 16.51 2.65 0.09
CA GLU A 65 16.79 3.61 -0.99
C GLU A 65 17.12 4.99 -0.37
N PRO A 66 18.31 5.56 -0.64
CA PRO A 66 18.83 6.70 0.11
C PRO A 66 17.90 7.93 0.10
N THR A 67 17.26 8.22 -1.02
CA THR A 67 16.38 9.39 -1.17
C THR A 67 15.12 9.21 -0.34
N LEU A 68 14.50 8.04 -0.40
CA LEU A 68 13.32 7.67 0.36
C LEU A 68 13.63 7.57 1.84
N VAL A 69 14.80 7.09 2.27
CA VAL A 69 15.20 7.08 3.69
C VAL A 69 15.36 8.50 4.23
N ALA A 70 15.91 9.42 3.42
CA ALA A 70 16.12 10.81 3.81
C ALA A 70 14.83 11.63 3.94
N CYS A 71 13.76 11.28 3.22
CA CYS A 71 12.48 11.97 3.33
C CYS A 71 11.90 11.87 4.76
N SER A 72 11.30 12.95 5.25
CA SER A 72 10.43 12.90 6.42
C SER A 72 9.12 12.15 6.12
N ARG A 73 8.45 11.71 7.18
CA ARG A 73 7.12 11.10 7.06
C ARG A 73 6.11 12.07 6.46
N GLU A 74 6.15 13.34 6.85
CA GLU A 74 5.25 14.38 6.36
C GLU A 74 5.43 14.65 4.87
N GLU A 75 6.66 14.63 4.36
CA GLU A 75 6.94 14.73 2.92
C GLU A 75 6.37 13.54 2.15
N LEU A 76 6.60 12.32 2.65
CA LEU A 76 6.04 11.12 2.05
C LEU A 76 4.51 11.15 2.04
N ILE A 77 3.86 11.58 3.13
CA ILE A 77 2.40 11.72 3.19
C ILE A 77 1.90 12.72 2.14
N ARG A 78 2.56 13.88 1.99
CA ARG A 78 2.17 14.90 0.98
C ARG A 78 2.30 14.42 -0.46
N MET A 79 3.26 13.55 -0.74
CA MET A 79 3.49 12.98 -2.07
C MET A 79 2.56 11.78 -2.32
N LEU A 80 2.62 10.77 -1.45
CA LEU A 80 1.91 9.50 -1.61
C LEU A 80 0.42 9.60 -1.30
N GLY A 81 0.02 10.48 -0.39
CA GLY A 81 -1.38 10.68 -0.02
C GLY A 81 -2.24 11.10 -1.21
N ARG A 82 -1.69 11.91 -2.14
CA ARG A 82 -2.38 12.28 -3.38
C ARG A 82 -2.63 11.07 -4.28
N THR A 83 -1.64 10.18 -4.42
CA THR A 83 -1.77 8.95 -5.20
C THR A 83 -2.78 8.00 -4.58
N ILE A 84 -2.73 7.82 -3.27
CA ILE A 84 -3.69 6.98 -2.54
C ILE A 84 -5.11 7.54 -2.69
N GLN A 85 -5.29 8.85 -2.47
CA GLN A 85 -6.58 9.51 -2.65
C GLN A 85 -7.10 9.37 -4.09
N HIS A 86 -6.22 9.50 -5.09
CA HIS A 86 -6.58 9.30 -6.48
C HIS A 86 -7.14 7.90 -6.73
N TYR A 87 -6.45 6.84 -6.28
CA TYR A 87 -6.97 5.48 -6.44
C TYR A 87 -8.31 5.25 -5.74
N LEU A 88 -8.51 5.87 -4.58
CA LEU A 88 -9.73 5.67 -3.82
C LEU A 88 -10.94 6.43 -4.38
N THR A 89 -10.75 7.66 -4.89
CA THR A 89 -11.90 8.55 -5.18
C THR A 89 -11.94 9.13 -6.58
N ALA A 90 -10.87 9.02 -7.38
CA ALA A 90 -10.90 9.54 -8.74
C ALA A 90 -11.70 8.64 -9.68
N ASP A 91 -12.14 9.19 -10.81
CA ASP A 91 -12.58 8.41 -11.95
C ASP A 91 -11.37 7.68 -12.54
N LEU A 92 -11.27 6.38 -12.28
CA LEU A 92 -10.22 5.55 -12.85
C LEU A 92 -10.73 5.11 -14.21
N ALA A 93 -10.00 5.47 -15.27
CA ALA A 93 -10.32 5.01 -16.62
C ALA A 93 -10.61 3.50 -16.58
N PRO A 94 -11.71 3.04 -17.21
CA PRO A 94 -12.16 1.67 -17.05
C PRO A 94 -11.03 0.74 -17.45
N ALA A 95 -10.69 -0.21 -16.55
CA ALA A 95 -9.90 -1.37 -16.93
C ALA A 95 -10.60 -1.97 -18.15
N ALA A 96 -9.92 -1.97 -19.30
CA ALA A 96 -10.48 -2.54 -20.51
C ALA A 96 -10.96 -3.97 -20.19
N ALA A 97 -12.25 -4.22 -20.49
CA ALA A 97 -12.97 -5.44 -20.18
C ALA A 97 -12.35 -6.68 -20.84
#